data_AF-A0A2V5QKS2-F1
#
_entry.id   AF-A0A2V5QKS2-F1
#
_cell.length_a   1.000
_cell.length_b   1.000
_cell.length_c   1.000
_cell.angle_alpha   90.00
_cell.angle_beta   90.00
_cell.angle_gamma   90.00
#
_symmetry.space_group_name_H-M   'P 1'
#
loop_
_entity.id
_entity.type
_entity.pdbx_description
1 polymer ?
#
loop_
_entity_poly.entity_id
_entity_poly.type
_entity_poly.pdbx_seq_one_letter_code
_entity_poly.pdbx_strand_id
1 'polypeptide(L)'
;MRTALTLDPDVAIKAKKAAAKLHKPFEEVINAALRVGLDEVLKPPAARPYRTKARPLRLRQGFSYDKIGKLLARAEGEDHS
;
A
#
# COMPACT_ATOMS: atom_id res chain seq x y z
N MET A 1 1.15 31.59 -5.96
CA MET A 1 2.47 31.88 -6.56
C MET A 1 2.30 31.94 -8.06
N ARG A 2 2.88 32.92 -8.76
CA ARG A 2 2.79 33.01 -10.23
C ARG A 2 4.00 32.31 -10.84
N THR A 3 3.74 31.28 -11.63
CA THR A 3 4.77 30.49 -12.32
C THR A 3 4.45 30.42 -13.81
N ALA A 4 5.49 30.33 -14.64
CA ALA A 4 5.35 29.95 -16.04
C ALA A 4 5.69 28.47 -16.17
N LEU A 5 4.76 27.68 -16.71
CA LEU A 5 4.91 26.25 -16.94
C LEU A 5 4.71 25.97 -18.42
N THR A 6 5.65 25.26 -19.03
CA THR A 6 5.51 24.75 -20.39
C THR A 6 4.69 23.46 -20.34
N LEU A 7 3.63 23.38 -21.15
CA LEU A 7 2.78 22.19 -21.28
C LEU A 7 2.97 21.57 -22.66
N ASP A 8 3.00 20.25 -22.71
CA ASP A 8 2.94 19.53 -23.98
C ASP A 8 1.65 19.86 -24.74
N PRO A 9 1.68 19.91 -26.09
CA PRO A 9 0.52 20.32 -26.88
C PRO A 9 -0.75 19.52 -26.59
N ASP A 10 -0.64 18.22 -26.36
CA ASP A 10 -1.78 17.35 -26.08
C ASP A 10 -2.38 17.62 -24.69
N VAL A 11 -1.54 17.87 -23.69
CA VAL A 11 -1.95 18.24 -22.32
C VAL A 11 -2.66 19.58 -22.33
N ALA A 12 -2.11 20.57 -23.04
CA ALA A 12 -2.73 21.88 -23.17
C ALA A 12 -4.13 21.81 -23.83
N ILE A 13 -4.29 21.00 -24.87
CA ILE A 13 -5.59 20.77 -25.52
C ILE A 13 -6.59 20.11 -24.56
N LYS A 14 -6.17 19.07 -23.83
CA LYS A 14 -7.02 18.38 -22.85
C LYS A 14 -7.46 19.33 -21.73
N ALA A 15 -6.54 20.10 -21.17
CA ALA A 15 -6.84 21.05 -20.10
C ALA A 15 -7.80 22.17 -20.56
N LYS A 16 -7.62 22.71 -21.78
CA LYS A 16 -8.55 23.70 -22.35
C LYS A 16 -9.96 23.13 -22.53
N LYS A 17 -10.07 21.89 -23.03
CA LYS A 17 -11.37 21.19 -23.14
C LYS A 17 -12.02 20.98 -21.78
N ALA A 18 -11.25 20.60 -20.76
CA ALA A 18 -11.75 20.43 -19.41
C ALA A 18 -12.24 21.76 -18.81
N ALA A 19 -11.50 22.86 -18.98
CA ALA A 19 -11.92 24.20 -18.55
C ALA A 19 -13.23 24.64 -19.21
N ALA A 20 -13.36 24.43 -20.53
CA ALA A 20 -14.59 24.72 -21.26
C ALA A 20 -15.78 23.88 -20.74
N LYS A 21 -15.58 22.58 -20.49
CA LYS A 21 -16.62 21.67 -20.00
C LYS A 21 -17.06 21.99 -18.56
N LEU A 22 -16.13 22.41 -17.72
CA LEU A 22 -16.40 22.71 -16.30
C LEU A 22 -16.86 24.16 -16.07
N HIS A 23 -16.83 25.01 -17.10
CA HIS A 23 -17.08 26.45 -17.01
C HIS A 23 -16.23 27.14 -15.92
N LYS A 24 -14.98 26.71 -15.80
CA LYS A 24 -14.03 27.18 -14.79
C LYS A 24 -12.80 27.82 -15.44
N PRO A 25 -12.12 28.76 -14.75
CA PRO A 25 -10.87 29.32 -15.22
C PRO A 25 -9.82 28.23 -15.47
N PHE A 26 -9.03 28.38 -16.53
CA PHE A 26 -7.99 27.42 -16.92
C PHE A 26 -7.00 27.15 -15.77
N GLU A 27 -6.60 28.19 -15.04
CA GLU A 27 -5.71 28.07 -13.87
C GLU A 27 -6.30 27.20 -12.76
N GLU A 28 -7.60 27.35 -12.47
CA GLU A 28 -8.27 26.56 -11.44
C GLU A 28 -8.28 25.07 -11.82
N VAL A 29 -8.57 24.77 -13.09
CA VAL A 29 -8.60 23.40 -13.62
C VAL A 29 -7.21 22.78 -13.61
N ILE A 30 -6.17 23.51 -14.03
CA ILE A 30 -4.78 23.03 -13.97
C ILE A 30 -4.36 22.74 -12.54
N ASN A 31 -4.62 23.66 -11.61
CA ASN A 31 -4.26 23.47 -10.21
C ASN A 31 -5.01 22.29 -9.57
N ALA A 32 -6.29 22.11 -9.88
CA ALA A 32 -7.06 20.97 -9.41
C ALA A 32 -6.51 19.64 -9.97
N ALA A 33 -6.22 19.59 -11.27
CA ALA A 33 -5.66 18.41 -11.92
C ALA A 33 -4.26 18.06 -11.36
N LEU A 34 -3.40 19.06 -11.13
CA LEU A 34 -2.08 18.86 -10.57
C LEU A 34 -2.14 18.31 -9.13
N ARG A 35 -3.07 18.78 -8.29
CA ARG A 35 -3.24 18.21 -6.94
C ARG A 35 -3.55 16.73 -6.99
N VAL A 36 -4.57 16.34 -7.77
CA VAL A 36 -4.97 14.93 -7.92
C VAL A 36 -3.84 14.10 -8.53
N GLY A 37 -3.16 14.63 -9.56
CA GLY A 37 -2.06 13.94 -10.21
C GLY A 37 -0.87 13.73 -9.28
N LEU A 38 -0.49 14.75 -8.50
CA LEU A 38 0.60 14.65 -7.54
C LEU A 38 0.24 13.70 -6.39
N ASP A 39 -1.00 13.73 -5.89
CA ASP A 39 -1.45 12.79 -4.85
C ASP A 39 -1.34 11.33 -5.31
N GLU A 40 -1.71 11.03 -6.56
CA GLU A 40 -1.60 9.67 -7.10
C GLU A 40 -0.15 9.27 -7.47
N VAL A 41 0.67 10.21 -7.98
CA VAL A 41 2.09 9.95 -8.29
C VAL A 41 2.90 9.71 -7.02
N LEU A 42 2.61 10.46 -5.95
CA LEU A 42 3.30 10.34 -4.67
C LEU A 42 2.70 9.25 -3.77
N LYS A 43 1.59 8.64 -4.19
CA LYS A 43 0.94 7.58 -3.44
C LYS A 43 1.90 6.40 -3.30
N PRO A 44 2.18 5.92 -2.07
CA PRO A 44 2.99 4.74 -1.90
C PRO A 44 2.32 3.55 -2.61
N PRO A 45 3.10 2.67 -3.25
CA PRO A 45 2.55 1.49 -3.88
C PRO A 45 1.75 0.68 -2.85
N ALA A 46 0.62 0.12 -3.29
CA ALA A 46 -0.22 -0.69 -2.40
C ALA A 46 0.64 -1.77 -1.72
N ALA A 47 0.61 -1.79 -0.39
CA ALA A 47 1.31 -2.80 0.37
C ALA A 47 0.79 -4.18 -0.06
N ARG A 48 1.70 -5.10 -0.37
CA ARG A 48 1.31 -6.47 -0.68
C ARG A 48 0.65 -7.06 0.57
N PRO A 49 -0.54 -7.69 0.46
CA PRO A 49 -1.15 -8.36 1.59
C PRO A 49 -0.16 -9.34 2.22
N TYR A 50 0.04 -9.23 3.53
CA TYR A 50 0.88 -10.18 4.24
C TYR A 50 0.26 -11.57 4.12
N ARG A 51 1.02 -12.52 3.57
CA ARG A 51 0.62 -13.93 3.48
C ARG A 51 1.58 -14.78 4.28
N THR A 52 1.07 -15.39 5.34
CA THR A 52 1.82 -16.38 6.12
C THR A 52 2.11 -17.60 5.25
N LYS A 53 3.39 -17.93 5.07
CA LYS A 53 3.78 -19.21 4.46
C LYS A 53 3.65 -20.30 5.50
N ALA A 54 2.60 -21.12 5.41
CA ALA A 54 2.44 -22.28 6.27
C ALA A 54 3.66 -23.20 6.13
N ARG A 55 4.24 -23.60 7.26
CA ARG A 55 5.29 -24.63 7.32
C ARG A 55 4.67 -25.87 7.98
N PRO A 56 4.91 -27.08 7.45
CA PRO A 56 4.49 -28.28 8.13
C PRO A 56 5.35 -28.45 9.38
N LEU A 57 4.84 -28.00 10.53
CA LEU A 57 5.56 -28.16 11.80
C LEU A 57 5.70 -29.63 12.19
N ARG A 58 4.77 -30.48 11.72
CA ARG A 58 4.61 -31.88 12.09
C ARG A 58 4.58 -32.08 13.61
N LEU A 59 4.24 -33.28 14.06
CA LEU A 59 4.42 -33.63 15.46
C LEU A 59 5.89 -33.97 15.67
N ARG A 60 6.57 -33.24 16.57
CA ARG A 60 7.94 -33.56 16.96
C ARG A 60 7.95 -34.96 17.61
N GLN A 61 8.93 -35.79 17.26
CA GLN A 61 9.00 -37.16 17.79
C GLN A 61 9.01 -37.16 19.33
N GLY A 62 8.26 -38.09 19.93
CA GLY A 62 8.09 -38.17 21.37
C GLY A 62 7.05 -37.21 21.97
N PHE A 63 6.49 -36.29 21.18
CA PHE A 63 5.40 -35.41 21.61
C PHE A 63 4.04 -35.95 21.19
N SER A 64 3.00 -35.52 21.90
CA SER A 64 1.59 -35.78 21.58
C SER A 64 0.80 -34.54 21.99
N TYR A 65 0.06 -33.94 21.05
CA TYR A 65 -0.71 -32.71 21.29
C TYR A 65 -1.92 -32.92 22.20
N ASP A 66 -2.40 -34.16 22.33
CA ASP A 66 -3.49 -34.52 23.22
C ASP A 66 -3.03 -34.68 24.68
N LYS A 67 -1.71 -34.67 24.94
CA LYS A 67 -1.11 -34.83 26.27
C LYS A 67 -0.59 -33.49 26.80
N ILE A 68 -1.49 -32.53 26.96
CA ILE A 68 -1.19 -31.13 27.32
C ILE A 68 -0.28 -31.02 28.56
N GLY A 69 -0.56 -31.76 29.63
CA GLY A 69 0.28 -31.71 30.85
C GLY A 69 1.74 -32.13 30.63
N LYS A 70 1.99 -33.11 29.75
CA LYS A 70 3.36 -33.52 29.38
C LYS A 70 4.05 -32.50 28.49
N LEU A 71 3.28 -31.81 27.64
CA LEU A 71 3.80 -30.73 26.81
C LEU A 71 4.24 -29.54 27.65
N LEU A 72 3.41 -29.12 28.60
CA LEU A 72 3.73 -28.03 29.52
C LEU A 72 4.95 -28.36 30.36
N ALA A 73 4.99 -29.54 30.99
CA ALA A 73 6.15 -29.96 31.78
C ALA A 73 7.47 -29.99 30.97
N ARG A 74 7.41 -30.27 29.66
CA ARG A 74 8.60 -30.25 28.79
C ARG A 74 8.96 -28.84 28.31
N ALA A 75 7.99 -27.96 28.15
CA ALA A 75 8.22 -26.54 27.82
C ALA A 75 8.73 -25.74 29.03
N GLU A 76 8.31 -26.13 30.24
CA GLU A 76 8.70 -25.52 31.52
C GLU A 76 9.96 -26.16 32.14
N GLY A 77 10.34 -27.37 31.72
CA GLY A 77 11.54 -28.08 32.17
C GLY A 77 12.83 -27.68 31.43
N GLU A 78 13.99 -28.10 31.97
CA GLU A 78 15.39 -27.76 31.61
C GLU A 78 15.83 -28.02 30.14
N ASP A 79 15.17 -27.44 29.14
CA ASP A 79 15.77 -27.08 27.84
C ASP A 79 15.94 -25.56 27.71
N HIS A 80 15.67 -24.80 28.78
CA HIS A 80 16.13 -23.41 28.94
C HIS A 80 17.59 -23.41 29.42
N SER A 81 18.52 -23.63 28.51
CA SER A 81 19.96 -23.34 28.69
C SER A 81 20.55 -22.89 27.36
#